data_AF-A0A4R4MA37-F1
#
_entry.id   AF-A0A4R4MA37-F1
#
_cell.length_a   1.000
_cell.length_b   1.000
_cell.length_c   1.000
_cell.angle_alpha   90.00
_cell.angle_beta   90.00
_cell.angle_gamma   90.00
#
_symmetry.space_group_name_H-M   'P 1'
#
loop_
_entity.id
_entity.type
_entity.pdbx_description
1 polymer ?
#
loop_
_entity_poly.entity_id
_entity_poly.type
_entity_poly.pdbx_seq_one_letter_code
_entity_poly.pdbx_strand_id
1 'polypeptide(L)'
;MASIVLGVGASHSTLMNTHWDRVVHTDRAEAFRDGLAAARARIAEARPDVVVVVGSNHFRGFWLDLIPSFTLGVGEVIAAGDGGTPEGPQRTDPGFARTLAAGLVEAGTEVAISARLTIDHGQSHAVQWLLDGLDVPIVPLVVNVFAAPLPTMRRCVQLGANLAAAIARMPGEGRVAVVASGGLSHRLPWPSDWTDPEGEDEEFLVEAWLNGRGQWTRYDRRRREIIVAAQPTIFTGFDKSFLGDLERGELHRYADLRSDEIEARAGNGGQELRTWMVMASALGFVPGRALVYAPMPEWLTGMAAAVVEPAAPPGTEKGRP
;
A
#
# COMPACT_ATOMS: atom_id res chain seq x y z
N MET A 1 -1.87 12.25 24.14
CA MET A 1 -2.09 10.94 23.48
C MET A 1 -1.64 11.11 22.05
N ALA A 2 -0.93 10.13 21.50
CA ALA A 2 -0.59 10.17 20.08
C ALA A 2 -1.86 10.07 19.23
N SER A 3 -1.82 10.62 18.02
CA SER A 3 -2.98 10.65 17.13
C SER A 3 -2.57 10.42 15.69
N ILE A 4 -3.46 9.82 14.92
CA ILE A 4 -3.34 9.80 13.45
C ILE A 4 -3.73 11.19 12.96
N VAL A 5 -2.87 11.83 12.17
CA VAL A 5 -3.06 13.20 11.69
C VAL A 5 -3.36 13.29 10.19
N LEU A 6 -3.06 12.24 9.43
CA LEU A 6 -3.28 12.17 7.99
C LEU A 6 -3.29 10.72 7.50
N GLY A 7 -4.19 10.43 6.57
CA GLY A 7 -4.15 9.27 5.69
C GLY A 7 -3.79 9.66 4.27
N VAL A 8 -2.97 8.85 3.60
CA VAL A 8 -2.67 8.99 2.17
C VAL A 8 -2.82 7.64 1.49
N GLY A 9 -3.61 7.55 0.44
CA GLY A 9 -3.66 6.39 -0.44
C GLY A 9 -2.93 6.71 -1.75
N ALA A 10 -2.06 5.83 -2.24
CA ALA A 10 -1.35 6.02 -3.51
C ALA A 10 -0.98 4.71 -4.21
N SER A 11 -1.19 4.65 -5.53
CA SER A 11 -0.75 3.55 -6.39
C SER A 11 0.79 3.47 -6.50
N HIS A 12 1.34 2.27 -6.72
CA HIS A 12 2.79 2.01 -6.66
C HIS A 12 3.41 1.26 -7.85
N SER A 13 2.78 1.28 -9.04
CA SER A 13 3.30 0.56 -10.20
C SER A 13 4.71 1.02 -10.59
N THR A 14 5.68 0.11 -10.57
CA THR A 14 7.08 0.37 -10.98
C THR A 14 7.23 0.68 -12.47
N LEU A 15 6.18 0.45 -13.27
CA LEU A 15 6.13 0.87 -14.66
C LEU A 15 6.14 2.40 -14.79
N MET A 16 5.71 3.15 -13.76
CA MET A 16 5.90 4.61 -13.73
C MET A 16 7.39 5.01 -13.75
N ASN A 17 8.26 4.23 -13.11
CA ASN A 17 9.69 4.49 -13.09
C ASN A 17 10.38 3.97 -14.36
N THR A 18 9.93 2.82 -14.89
CA THR A 18 10.67 2.07 -15.93
C THR A 18 10.10 2.23 -17.34
N HIS A 19 8.86 2.71 -17.47
CA HIS A 19 8.13 2.78 -18.74
C HIS A 19 7.61 4.19 -19.03
N TRP A 20 8.24 5.23 -18.45
CA TRP A 20 7.88 6.62 -18.72
C TRP A 20 7.94 6.96 -20.21
N ASP A 21 9.01 6.55 -20.89
CA ASP A 21 9.22 6.82 -22.32
C ASP A 21 8.24 6.08 -23.24
N ARG A 22 7.45 5.15 -22.70
CA ARG A 22 6.41 4.44 -23.45
C ARG A 22 5.04 5.09 -23.34
N VAL A 23 4.87 6.08 -22.45
CA VAL A 23 3.59 6.78 -22.25
C VAL A 23 3.26 7.59 -23.50
N VAL A 24 2.12 7.27 -24.12
CA VAL A 24 1.59 8.07 -25.23
C VAL A 24 0.82 9.25 -24.64
N HIS A 25 1.25 10.47 -24.99
CA HIS A 25 0.78 11.75 -24.42
C HIS A 25 0.93 11.81 -22.89
N THR A 26 1.91 12.60 -22.43
CA THR A 26 2.37 12.56 -21.02
C THR A 26 1.42 13.22 -20.04
N ASP A 27 0.44 14.00 -20.48
CA ASP A 27 -0.46 14.80 -19.62
C ASP A 27 -1.03 14.03 -18.42
N ARG A 28 -1.50 12.79 -18.62
CA ARG A 28 -2.05 11.94 -17.55
C ARG A 28 -1.00 11.38 -16.60
N ALA A 29 0.19 11.09 -17.11
CA ALA A 29 1.31 10.59 -16.32
C ALA A 29 1.92 11.72 -15.47
N GLU A 30 2.00 12.92 -16.04
CA GLU A 30 2.37 14.16 -15.36
C GLU A 30 1.33 14.50 -14.29
N ALA A 31 0.03 14.48 -14.61
CA ALA A 31 -1.03 14.69 -13.62
C ALA A 31 -0.96 13.70 -12.46
N PHE A 32 -0.63 12.43 -12.71
CA PHE A 32 -0.43 11.45 -11.64
C PHE A 32 0.76 11.82 -10.74
N ARG A 33 1.91 12.19 -11.32
CA ARG A 33 3.08 12.67 -10.56
C ARG A 33 2.78 13.94 -9.77
N ASP A 34 2.03 14.87 -10.35
CA ASP A 34 1.57 16.08 -9.65
C ASP A 34 0.65 15.74 -8.47
N GLY A 35 -0.22 14.74 -8.62
CA GLY A 35 -1.04 14.20 -7.53
C GLY A 35 -0.20 13.59 -6.40
N LEU A 36 0.89 12.87 -6.72
CA LEU A 36 1.84 12.37 -5.72
C LEU A 36 2.59 13.53 -5.03
N ALA A 37 3.00 14.56 -5.77
CA ALA A 37 3.64 15.75 -5.22
C ALA A 37 2.68 16.50 -4.27
N ALA A 38 1.40 16.62 -4.63
CA ALA A 38 0.37 17.18 -3.76
C ALA A 38 0.16 16.34 -2.49
N ALA A 39 0.16 15.01 -2.60
CA ALA A 39 0.08 14.11 -1.45
C ALA A 39 1.28 14.28 -0.50
N ARG A 40 2.50 14.34 -1.04
CA ARG A 40 3.73 14.65 -0.31
C ARG A 40 3.64 15.99 0.43
N ALA A 41 3.12 17.02 -0.24
CA ALA A 41 2.92 18.34 0.39
C ALA A 41 1.96 18.23 1.60
N ARG A 42 0.87 17.46 1.50
CA ARG A 42 -0.02 17.20 2.65
C ARG A 42 0.69 16.49 3.79
N ILE A 43 1.56 15.51 3.51
CA ILE A 43 2.37 14.85 4.55
C ILE A 43 3.30 15.86 5.24
N ALA A 44 3.98 16.70 4.46
CA ALA A 44 4.87 17.73 5.00
C ALA A 44 4.12 18.71 5.91
N GLU A 45 2.94 19.19 5.49
CA GLU A 45 2.09 20.06 6.29
C GLU A 45 1.55 19.38 7.56
N ALA A 46 1.26 18.09 7.47
CA ALA A 46 0.83 17.28 8.61
C ALA A 46 1.96 17.03 9.61
N ARG A 47 3.23 17.29 9.29
CA ARG A 47 4.39 17.16 10.20
C ARG A 47 4.33 15.89 11.08
N PRO A 48 4.21 14.69 10.50
CA PRO A 48 4.20 13.46 11.28
C PRO A 48 5.58 13.20 11.91
N ASP A 49 5.58 12.66 13.12
CA ASP A 49 6.79 12.14 13.77
C ASP A 49 7.18 10.76 13.23
N VAL A 50 6.20 10.02 12.70
CA VAL A 50 6.37 8.69 12.10
C VAL A 50 5.29 8.43 11.04
N VAL A 51 5.67 7.70 9.99
CA VAL A 51 4.73 7.25 8.94
C VAL A 51 4.57 5.74 9.01
N VAL A 52 3.36 5.26 9.28
CA VAL A 52 3.02 3.84 9.12
C VAL A 52 2.72 3.57 7.65
N VAL A 53 3.56 2.80 6.97
CA VAL A 53 3.39 2.48 5.54
C VAL A 53 2.76 1.11 5.40
N VAL A 54 1.45 1.09 5.15
CA VAL A 54 0.67 -0.11 4.85
C VAL A 54 0.81 -0.44 3.36
N GLY A 55 1.41 -1.57 3.05
CA GLY A 55 1.67 -1.98 1.66
C GLY A 55 1.72 -3.49 1.50
N SER A 56 1.93 -3.93 0.27
CA SER A 56 2.14 -5.34 -0.08
C SER A 56 3.63 -5.67 -0.24
N ASN A 57 3.94 -6.94 -0.51
CA ASN A 57 5.25 -7.37 -0.99
C ASN A 57 5.07 -8.29 -2.20
N HIS A 58 5.86 -8.07 -3.23
CA HIS A 58 5.79 -8.65 -4.57
C HIS A 58 6.98 -9.59 -4.81
N PHE A 59 7.24 -10.47 -3.84
CA PHE A 59 8.29 -11.49 -3.86
C PHE A 59 9.71 -10.90 -3.90
N ARG A 60 10.03 -10.12 -2.88
CA ARG A 60 11.40 -9.64 -2.59
C ARG A 60 11.80 -9.87 -1.13
N GLY A 61 10.87 -9.65 -0.20
CA GLY A 61 11.04 -9.92 1.23
C GLY A 61 10.29 -11.18 1.70
N PHE A 62 9.15 -11.47 1.08
CA PHE A 62 8.29 -12.61 1.37
C PHE A 62 8.25 -13.57 0.19
N TRP A 63 8.10 -14.86 0.49
CA TRP A 63 8.21 -15.96 -0.47
C TRP A 63 7.23 -17.06 -0.06
N LEU A 64 6.86 -17.96 -0.96
CA LEU A 64 5.84 -18.99 -0.68
C LEU A 64 6.22 -19.97 0.46
N ASP A 65 7.49 -19.98 0.89
CA ASP A 65 7.93 -20.69 2.10
C ASP A 65 7.33 -20.11 3.40
N LEU A 66 7.04 -18.80 3.45
CA LEU A 66 6.39 -18.12 4.57
C LEU A 66 5.82 -16.75 4.16
N ILE A 67 4.49 -16.63 4.14
CA ILE A 67 3.76 -15.37 3.91
C ILE A 67 2.70 -15.17 5.00
N PRO A 68 3.00 -14.42 6.07
CA PRO A 68 2.00 -14.06 7.08
C PRO A 68 0.95 -13.10 6.50
N SER A 69 -0.28 -13.16 6.99
CA SER A 69 -1.34 -12.24 6.56
C SER A 69 -0.99 -10.77 6.83
N PHE A 70 -0.36 -10.50 7.98
CA PHE A 70 0.11 -9.18 8.39
C PHE A 70 1.49 -9.29 9.01
N THR A 71 2.44 -8.45 8.58
CA THR A 71 3.80 -8.39 9.16
C THR A 71 4.20 -6.95 9.47
N LEU A 72 4.64 -6.68 10.69
CA LEU A 72 5.18 -5.38 11.10
C LEU A 72 6.71 -5.41 11.14
N GLY A 73 7.37 -4.44 10.50
CA GLY A 73 8.81 -4.22 10.67
C GLY A 73 9.09 -3.51 12.00
N VAL A 74 9.80 -4.18 12.91
CA VAL A 74 10.05 -3.69 14.29
C VAL A 74 11.51 -3.33 14.57
N GLY A 75 12.35 -3.33 13.54
CA GLY A 75 13.78 -3.06 13.64
C GLY A 75 14.34 -2.45 12.35
N GLU A 76 15.33 -3.11 11.76
CA GLU A 76 15.93 -2.73 10.49
C GLU A 76 14.94 -2.94 9.33
N VAL A 77 14.94 -2.01 8.38
CA VAL A 77 14.16 -2.10 7.15
C VAL A 77 15.08 -1.86 5.97
N ILE A 78 15.11 -2.79 5.02
CA ILE A 78 15.95 -2.74 3.83
C ILE A 78 15.05 -2.72 2.59
N ALA A 79 15.18 -1.71 1.74
CA ALA A 79 14.47 -1.65 0.47
C ALA A 79 15.24 -2.46 -0.60
N ALA A 80 14.51 -3.21 -1.42
CA ALA A 80 15.08 -4.17 -2.37
C ALA A 80 15.68 -3.54 -3.64
N GLY A 81 15.40 -2.27 -3.95
CA GLY A 81 15.89 -1.61 -5.16
C GLY A 81 15.21 -2.03 -6.46
N ASP A 82 14.12 -2.79 -6.39
CA ASP A 82 13.44 -3.28 -7.58
C ASP A 82 12.64 -2.17 -8.27
N GLY A 83 12.52 -2.23 -9.60
CA GLY A 83 11.71 -1.25 -10.31
C GLY A 83 12.24 0.18 -10.32
N GLY A 84 13.52 0.41 -10.01
CA GLY A 84 14.07 1.76 -9.87
C GLY A 84 13.57 2.49 -8.62
N THR A 85 13.07 1.74 -7.63
CA THR A 85 12.76 2.27 -6.30
C THR A 85 14.02 2.29 -5.41
N PRO A 86 14.01 2.94 -4.24
CA PRO A 86 15.16 2.98 -3.34
C PRO A 86 15.72 1.59 -3.00
N GLU A 87 17.04 1.50 -2.90
CA GLU A 87 17.76 0.30 -2.45
C GLU A 87 18.48 0.58 -1.13
N GLY A 88 18.48 -0.39 -0.23
CA GLY A 88 19.26 -0.35 1.00
C GLY A 88 18.50 0.16 2.24
N PRO A 89 19.22 0.51 3.32
CA PRO A 89 18.64 0.82 4.62
C PRO A 89 17.66 1.99 4.58
N GLN A 90 16.53 1.85 5.25
CA GLN A 90 15.53 2.88 5.43
C GLN A 90 15.54 3.41 6.86
N ARG A 91 15.20 4.68 7.05
CA ARG A 91 15.08 5.29 8.38
C ARG A 91 13.82 4.77 9.07
N THR A 92 13.97 4.17 10.25
CA THR A 92 12.85 3.60 11.02
C THR A 92 12.80 4.14 12.44
N ASP A 93 11.68 3.88 13.13
CA ASP A 93 11.56 4.06 14.59
C ASP A 93 11.26 2.70 15.26
N PRO A 94 12.30 1.96 15.68
CA PRO A 94 12.12 0.67 16.34
C PRO A 94 11.40 0.77 17.70
N GLY A 95 11.49 1.92 18.38
CA GLY A 95 10.81 2.15 19.65
C GLY A 95 9.31 2.20 19.44
N PHE A 96 8.86 3.10 18.56
CA PHE A 96 7.46 3.21 18.16
C PHE A 96 6.94 1.88 17.58
N ALA A 97 7.69 1.23 16.69
CA ALA A 97 7.25 0.00 16.04
C ALA A 97 7.01 -1.16 17.03
N ARG A 98 7.88 -1.33 18.03
CA ARG A 98 7.68 -2.35 19.09
C ARG A 98 6.50 -2.02 20.00
N THR A 99 6.33 -0.75 20.37
CA THR A 99 5.15 -0.30 21.13
C THR A 99 3.87 -0.52 20.32
N LEU A 100 3.89 -0.26 19.02
CA LEU A 100 2.76 -0.51 18.13
C LEU A 100 2.43 -2.00 18.03
N ALA A 101 3.42 -2.87 17.84
CA ALA A 101 3.23 -4.32 17.83
C ALA A 101 2.54 -4.82 19.11
N ALA A 102 3.04 -4.42 20.29
CA ALA A 102 2.40 -4.76 21.56
C ALA A 102 0.98 -4.19 21.65
N GLY A 103 0.78 -2.93 21.25
CA GLY A 103 -0.53 -2.28 21.28
C GLY A 103 -1.57 -2.91 20.34
N LEU A 104 -1.14 -3.46 19.21
CA LEU A 104 -2.00 -4.22 18.28
C LEU A 104 -2.46 -5.54 18.89
N VAL A 105 -1.56 -6.27 19.57
CA VAL A 105 -1.90 -7.50 20.29
C VAL A 105 -2.95 -7.20 21.36
N GLU A 106 -2.74 -6.17 22.19
CA GLU A 106 -3.72 -5.73 23.19
C GLU A 106 -5.05 -5.24 22.58
N ALA A 107 -5.04 -4.80 21.32
CA ALA A 107 -6.25 -4.45 20.59
C ALA A 107 -6.96 -5.68 19.98
N GLY A 108 -6.42 -6.89 20.12
CA GLY A 108 -6.94 -8.12 19.52
C GLY A 108 -6.50 -8.33 18.07
N THR A 109 -5.25 -7.98 17.75
CA THR A 109 -4.63 -8.29 16.45
C THR A 109 -3.18 -8.64 16.60
N GLU A 110 -2.89 -9.92 16.44
CA GLU A 110 -1.55 -10.43 16.30
C GLU A 110 -1.03 -10.15 14.89
N VAL A 111 0.21 -9.65 14.82
CA VAL A 111 0.97 -9.48 13.58
C VAL A 111 2.23 -10.32 13.68
N ALA A 112 2.69 -10.89 12.57
CA ALA A 112 4.07 -11.35 12.51
C ALA A 112 4.99 -10.13 12.68
N ILE A 113 6.16 -10.32 13.30
CA ILE A 113 7.16 -9.27 13.43
C ILE A 113 8.42 -9.65 12.67
N SER A 114 9.06 -8.67 12.04
CA SER A 114 10.41 -8.82 11.49
C SER A 114 11.34 -7.77 12.06
N ALA A 115 12.43 -8.23 12.70
CA ALA A 115 13.49 -7.34 13.20
C ALA A 115 14.43 -6.84 12.09
N ARG A 116 14.39 -7.47 10.91
CA ARG A 116 15.11 -7.08 9.70
C ARG A 116 14.22 -7.36 8.50
N LEU A 117 13.32 -6.42 8.22
CA LEU A 117 12.34 -6.55 7.15
C LEU A 117 12.94 -6.11 5.82
N THR A 118 12.81 -6.93 4.79
CA THR A 118 13.02 -6.49 3.40
C THR A 118 11.70 -6.01 2.83
N ILE A 119 11.63 -4.74 2.40
CA ILE A 119 10.51 -4.17 1.66
C ILE A 119 10.87 -4.04 0.19
N ASP A 120 9.87 -4.00 -0.68
CA ASP A 120 10.04 -3.74 -2.11
C ASP A 120 9.19 -2.55 -2.55
N HIS A 121 9.04 -2.39 -3.87
CA HIS A 121 8.22 -1.33 -4.44
C HIS A 121 6.81 -1.21 -3.85
N GLY A 122 6.24 -2.29 -3.30
CA GLY A 122 4.97 -2.24 -2.58
C GLY A 122 4.94 -1.23 -1.43
N GLN A 123 6.11 -0.83 -0.90
CA GLN A 123 6.25 0.20 0.13
C GLN A 123 7.35 1.24 -0.20
N SER A 124 8.45 0.85 -0.84
CA SER A 124 9.55 1.77 -1.17
C SER A 124 9.14 2.81 -2.22
N HIS A 125 8.10 2.56 -3.01
CA HIS A 125 7.54 3.55 -3.92
C HIS A 125 6.89 4.72 -3.16
N ALA A 126 6.22 4.45 -2.03
CA ALA A 126 5.71 5.50 -1.15
C ALA A 126 6.87 6.31 -0.54
N VAL A 127 7.97 5.65 -0.15
CA VAL A 127 9.17 6.36 0.31
C VAL A 127 9.70 7.28 -0.79
N GLN A 128 9.83 6.77 -2.02
CA GLN A 128 10.34 7.49 -3.18
C GLN A 128 9.53 8.73 -3.56
N TRP A 129 8.20 8.68 -3.47
CA TRP A 129 7.35 9.74 -4.03
C TRP A 129 6.61 10.56 -2.99
N LEU A 130 6.25 9.96 -1.86
CA LEU A 130 5.47 10.62 -0.81
C LEU A 130 6.34 11.18 0.31
N LEU A 131 7.53 10.59 0.53
CA LEU A 131 8.41 10.95 1.64
C LEU A 131 9.75 11.52 1.19
N ASP A 132 10.00 11.65 -0.12
CA ASP A 132 11.24 12.24 -0.63
C ASP A 132 11.53 13.61 0.01
N GLY A 133 12.75 13.84 0.44
CA GLY A 133 13.15 15.06 1.16
C GLY A 133 12.41 15.35 2.48
N LEU A 134 11.55 14.47 3.00
CA LEU A 134 10.94 14.59 4.32
C LEU A 134 11.74 13.76 5.32
N ASP A 135 12.26 14.39 6.37
CA ASP A 135 13.01 13.69 7.41
C ASP A 135 12.07 13.03 8.44
N VAL A 136 11.39 11.96 8.03
CA VAL A 136 10.47 11.18 8.88
C VAL A 136 10.77 9.67 8.82
N PRO A 137 10.84 8.96 9.97
CA PRO A 137 11.00 7.51 9.97
C PRO A 137 9.73 6.79 9.49
N ILE A 138 9.93 5.62 8.88
CA ILE A 138 8.83 4.72 8.50
C ILE A 138 8.69 3.54 9.46
N VAL A 139 7.46 3.05 9.59
CA VAL A 139 7.14 1.76 10.20
C VAL A 139 6.29 0.95 9.21
N PRO A 140 6.90 0.00 8.48
CA PRO A 140 6.20 -0.77 7.46
C PRO A 140 5.27 -1.82 8.08
N LEU A 141 4.03 -1.85 7.61
CA LEU A 141 3.02 -2.87 7.89
C LEU A 141 2.65 -3.56 6.57
N VAL A 142 3.17 -4.77 6.36
CA VAL A 142 2.92 -5.56 5.16
C VAL A 142 1.60 -6.31 5.30
N VAL A 143 0.76 -6.22 4.28
CA VAL A 143 -0.48 -6.99 4.13
C VAL A 143 -0.27 -7.99 3.00
N ASN A 144 -0.54 -9.27 3.25
CA ASN A 144 -0.60 -10.26 2.19
C ASN A 144 -1.78 -9.97 1.27
N VAL A 145 -1.49 -9.64 0.02
CA VAL A 145 -2.48 -9.40 -1.05
C VAL A 145 -2.25 -10.32 -2.25
N PHE A 146 -1.27 -11.23 -2.15
CA PHE A 146 -0.77 -12.04 -3.24
C PHE A 146 -1.13 -13.51 -3.08
N ALA A 147 -0.56 -14.17 -2.07
CA ALA A 147 -0.66 -15.62 -1.94
C ALA A 147 -1.86 -16.00 -1.08
N ALA A 148 -2.88 -16.59 -1.69
CA ALA A 148 -4.04 -17.08 -0.96
C ALA A 148 -3.65 -18.12 0.11
N PRO A 149 -4.36 -18.18 1.26
CA PRO A 149 -5.53 -17.36 1.62
C PRO A 149 -5.17 -15.93 2.02
N LEU A 150 -5.89 -14.96 1.45
CA LEU A 150 -5.74 -13.54 1.78
C LEU A 150 -6.56 -13.18 3.03
N PRO A 151 -6.11 -12.24 3.88
CA PRO A 151 -6.95 -11.72 4.95
C PRO A 151 -8.23 -11.12 4.35
N THR A 152 -9.38 -11.37 4.99
CA THR A 152 -10.66 -10.80 4.54
C THR A 152 -10.64 -9.28 4.62
N MET A 153 -11.48 -8.60 3.85
CA MET A 153 -11.65 -7.15 3.96
C MET A 153 -12.06 -6.76 5.39
N ARG A 154 -12.96 -7.52 6.04
CA ARG A 154 -13.30 -7.33 7.46
C ARG A 154 -12.08 -7.37 8.39
N ARG A 155 -11.13 -8.29 8.17
CA ARG A 155 -9.89 -8.34 8.96
C ARG A 155 -8.98 -7.15 8.71
N CYS A 156 -8.95 -6.63 7.48
CA CYS A 156 -8.22 -5.41 7.15
C CYS A 156 -8.84 -4.18 7.83
N VAL A 157 -10.17 -4.09 7.86
CA VAL A 157 -10.91 -3.06 8.63
C VAL A 157 -10.59 -3.18 10.12
N GLN A 158 -10.69 -4.38 10.69
CA GLN A 158 -10.38 -4.59 12.12
C GLN A 158 -8.92 -4.24 12.45
N LEU A 159 -7.96 -4.58 11.58
CA LEU A 159 -6.56 -4.16 11.72
C LEU A 159 -6.44 -2.63 11.75
N GLY A 160 -7.14 -1.91 10.86
CA GLY A 160 -7.14 -0.45 10.84
C GLY A 160 -7.71 0.18 12.12
N ALA A 161 -8.86 -0.31 12.59
CA ALA A 161 -9.43 0.13 13.87
C ALA A 161 -8.49 -0.14 15.05
N ASN A 162 -7.84 -1.30 15.07
CA ASN A 162 -6.89 -1.69 16.10
C ASN A 162 -5.58 -0.88 16.05
N LEU A 163 -5.12 -0.52 14.84
CA LEU A 163 -4.01 0.41 14.63
C LEU A 163 -4.30 1.77 15.26
N ALA A 164 -5.48 2.33 15.01
CA ALA A 164 -5.90 3.60 15.61
C ALA A 164 -5.99 3.50 17.14
N ALA A 165 -6.58 2.43 17.67
CA ALA A 165 -6.68 2.19 19.10
C ALA A 165 -5.31 2.02 19.79
N ALA A 166 -4.37 1.32 19.13
CA ALA A 166 -3.01 1.14 19.63
C ALA A 166 -2.25 2.48 19.67
N ILE A 167 -2.34 3.29 18.62
CA ILE A 167 -1.72 4.62 18.55
C ILE A 167 -2.29 5.55 19.62
N ALA A 168 -3.62 5.58 19.79
CA ALA A 168 -4.27 6.45 20.77
C ALA A 168 -3.84 6.18 22.23
N ARG A 169 -3.43 4.94 22.54
CA ARG A 169 -2.93 4.55 23.87
C ARG A 169 -1.46 4.90 24.11
N MET A 170 -0.72 5.31 23.09
CA MET A 170 0.69 5.66 23.25
C MET A 170 0.87 6.95 24.06
N PRO A 171 1.85 7.00 24.97
CA PRO A 171 2.16 8.19 25.73
C PRO A 171 2.71 9.30 24.82
N GLY A 172 2.50 10.57 25.20
CA GLY A 172 2.96 11.74 24.46
C GLY A 172 1.96 12.29 23.44
N GLU A 173 2.39 13.29 22.66
CA GLU A 173 1.58 13.99 21.63
C GLU A 173 2.05 13.63 20.21
N GLY A 174 2.45 12.37 19.99
CA GLY A 174 2.98 11.92 18.70
C GLY A 174 1.99 12.05 17.55
N ARG A 175 2.47 12.50 16.40
CA ARG A 175 1.72 12.70 15.16
C ARG A 175 2.03 11.55 14.20
N VAL A 176 1.05 10.71 13.90
CA VAL A 176 1.23 9.55 13.00
C VAL A 176 0.52 9.81 11.68
N ALA A 177 1.22 9.63 10.56
CA ALA A 177 0.57 9.52 9.26
C ALA A 177 0.45 8.05 8.85
N VAL A 178 -0.65 7.67 8.19
CA VAL A 178 -0.87 6.32 7.66
C VAL A 178 -0.91 6.38 6.14
N VAL A 179 0.03 5.70 5.49
CA VAL A 179 0.08 5.58 4.03
C VAL A 179 -0.44 4.21 3.63
N ALA A 180 -1.42 4.15 2.73
CA ALA A 180 -1.83 2.96 2.00
C ALA A 180 -1.18 2.99 0.60
N SER A 181 -0.36 1.99 0.32
CA SER A 181 0.32 1.81 -0.95
C SER A 181 -0.34 0.70 -1.76
N GLY A 182 -0.53 0.93 -3.06
CA GLY A 182 -1.06 -0.03 -4.03
C GLY A 182 -2.40 0.37 -4.63
N GLY A 183 -2.98 -0.54 -5.40
CA GLY A 183 -4.23 -0.32 -6.13
C GLY A 183 -4.07 0.59 -7.36
N LEU A 184 -5.15 1.04 -8.00
CA LEU A 184 -6.52 0.58 -7.81
C LEU A 184 -6.75 -0.68 -8.65
N SER A 185 -7.65 -0.65 -9.64
CA SER A 185 -7.90 -1.82 -10.46
C SER A 185 -6.78 -2.10 -11.45
N HIS A 186 -6.43 -3.38 -11.55
CA HIS A 186 -5.54 -3.92 -12.57
C HIS A 186 -5.62 -5.45 -12.59
N ARG A 187 -5.44 -6.05 -13.77
CA ARG A 187 -5.18 -7.49 -13.91
C ARG A 187 -3.77 -7.70 -14.44
N LEU A 188 -3.02 -8.53 -13.74
CA LEU A 188 -1.69 -8.98 -14.13
C LEU A 188 -1.73 -10.47 -14.47
N PRO A 189 -0.78 -10.95 -15.31
CA PRO A 189 -0.74 -12.34 -15.77
C PRO A 189 -0.13 -13.23 -14.67
N TRP A 190 -0.72 -13.19 -13.48
CA TRP A 190 -0.32 -14.01 -12.34
C TRP A 190 -1.37 -15.09 -12.12
N PRO A 191 -0.95 -16.31 -11.76
CA PRO A 191 -1.89 -17.35 -11.36
C PRO A 191 -2.78 -16.83 -10.23
N SER A 192 -4.09 -16.91 -10.41
CA SER A 192 -5.06 -16.64 -9.33
C SER A 192 -4.97 -17.69 -8.22
N ASP A 193 -4.54 -18.90 -8.56
CA ASP A 193 -4.22 -19.99 -7.63
C ASP A 193 -2.79 -20.48 -7.88
N TRP A 194 -1.86 -20.15 -6.97
CA TRP A 194 -0.46 -20.57 -7.08
C TRP A 194 -0.29 -22.08 -6.91
N THR A 195 -1.31 -22.80 -6.42
CA THR A 195 -1.28 -24.27 -6.25
C THR A 195 -1.67 -25.02 -7.52
N ASP A 196 -2.28 -24.34 -8.49
CA ASP A 196 -2.73 -24.89 -9.77
C ASP A 196 -2.40 -23.93 -10.93
N PRO A 197 -1.10 -23.69 -11.22
CA PRO A 197 -0.69 -22.77 -12.29
C PRO A 197 -1.05 -23.31 -13.68
N GLU A 198 -1.56 -22.45 -14.56
CA GLU A 198 -1.95 -22.81 -15.92
C GLU A 198 -0.90 -22.36 -16.95
N GLY A 199 -0.13 -23.31 -17.48
CA GLY A 199 0.81 -23.10 -18.57
C GLY A 199 2.18 -22.55 -18.14
N GLU A 200 3.11 -22.47 -19.10
CA GLU A 200 4.54 -22.25 -18.84
C GLU A 200 4.84 -20.93 -18.10
N ASP A 201 4.09 -19.86 -18.37
CA ASP A 201 4.32 -18.56 -17.73
C ASP A 201 3.90 -18.56 -16.26
N GLU A 202 2.76 -19.18 -15.91
CA GLU A 202 2.32 -19.28 -14.53
C GLU A 202 3.19 -20.27 -13.74
N GLU A 203 3.55 -21.41 -14.34
CA GLU A 203 4.49 -22.38 -13.76
C GLU A 203 5.83 -21.72 -13.43
N PHE A 204 6.37 -20.91 -14.35
CA PHE A 204 7.60 -20.14 -14.13
C PHE A 204 7.44 -19.13 -12.99
N LEU A 205 6.32 -18.41 -12.92
CA LEU A 205 6.06 -17.44 -11.86
C LEU A 205 6.00 -18.12 -10.49
N VAL A 206 5.30 -19.25 -10.38
CA VAL A 206 5.24 -20.04 -9.13
C VAL A 206 6.64 -20.56 -8.75
N GLU A 207 7.44 -21.04 -9.71
CA GLU A 207 8.83 -21.43 -9.47
C GLU A 207 9.65 -20.25 -8.90
N ALA A 208 9.51 -19.07 -9.49
CA ALA A 208 10.19 -17.86 -9.02
C ALA A 208 9.76 -17.46 -7.60
N TRP A 209 8.49 -17.66 -7.25
CA TRP A 209 7.95 -17.35 -5.92
C TRP A 209 8.34 -18.37 -4.84
N LEU A 210 8.54 -19.63 -5.21
CA LEU A 210 9.07 -20.68 -4.33
C LEU A 210 10.58 -20.50 -4.10
N ASN A 211 11.33 -20.17 -5.14
CA ASN A 211 12.79 -20.32 -5.15
C ASN A 211 13.57 -18.99 -5.25
N GLY A 212 12.90 -17.84 -5.36
CA GLY A 212 13.57 -16.56 -5.56
C GLY A 212 14.25 -15.98 -4.31
N ARG A 213 14.05 -16.55 -3.11
CA ARG A 213 14.68 -16.05 -1.88
C ARG A 213 16.20 -16.02 -2.02
N GLY A 214 16.78 -14.82 -1.94
CA GLY A 214 18.22 -14.59 -2.10
C GLY A 214 18.75 -14.65 -3.53
N GLN A 215 17.90 -14.96 -4.52
CA GLN A 215 18.29 -15.08 -5.94
C GLN A 215 17.26 -14.45 -6.89
N TRP A 216 16.42 -13.55 -6.40
CA TRP A 216 15.27 -13.02 -7.15
C TRP A 216 15.64 -12.38 -8.49
N THR A 217 16.84 -11.80 -8.58
CA THR A 217 17.39 -11.20 -9.80
C THR A 217 17.55 -12.20 -10.94
N ARG A 218 17.77 -13.49 -10.63
CA ARG A 218 17.82 -14.59 -11.62
C ARG A 218 16.49 -14.73 -12.37
N TYR A 219 15.38 -14.53 -11.67
CA TYR A 219 14.02 -14.67 -12.21
C TYR A 219 13.49 -13.37 -12.83
N ASP A 220 14.08 -12.22 -12.47
CA ASP A 220 13.48 -10.91 -12.74
C ASP A 220 13.33 -10.59 -14.22
N ARG A 221 14.31 -10.96 -15.06
CA ARG A 221 14.24 -10.72 -16.50
C ARG A 221 13.01 -11.37 -17.12
N ARG A 222 12.82 -12.68 -16.91
CA ARG A 222 11.68 -13.42 -17.47
C ARG A 222 10.36 -13.01 -16.83
N ARG A 223 10.34 -12.78 -15.50
CA ARG A 223 9.15 -12.25 -14.82
C ARG A 223 8.69 -10.93 -15.44
N ARG A 224 9.62 -10.02 -15.73
CA ARG A 224 9.31 -8.74 -16.36
C ARG A 224 8.80 -8.90 -17.78
N GLU A 225 9.38 -9.79 -18.58
CA GLU A 225 8.90 -10.10 -19.94
C GLU A 225 7.42 -10.53 -19.91
N ILE A 226 7.04 -11.43 -18.99
CA ILE A 226 5.65 -11.89 -18.81
C ILE A 226 4.74 -10.71 -18.46
N ILE A 227 5.12 -9.89 -17.48
CA ILE A 227 4.32 -8.74 -17.03
C ILE A 227 4.12 -7.73 -18.16
N VAL A 228 5.17 -7.32 -18.87
CA VAL A 228 5.07 -6.26 -19.89
C VAL A 228 4.40 -6.73 -21.18
N ALA A 229 4.26 -8.05 -21.39
CA ALA A 229 3.51 -8.62 -22.50
C ALA A 229 2.00 -8.67 -22.25
N ALA A 230 1.56 -8.43 -21.01
CA ALA A 230 0.16 -8.50 -20.64
C ALA A 230 -0.68 -7.41 -21.32
N GLN A 231 -1.93 -7.77 -21.65
CA GLN A 231 -2.92 -6.79 -22.10
C GLN A 231 -3.42 -5.96 -20.91
N PRO A 232 -3.41 -4.62 -21.00
CA PRO A 232 -3.86 -3.76 -19.91
C PRO A 232 -5.35 -3.98 -19.66
N THR A 233 -5.70 -4.34 -18.43
CA THR A 233 -7.09 -4.53 -18.00
C THR A 233 -7.35 -3.66 -16.78
N ILE A 234 -8.04 -2.53 -17.00
CA ILE A 234 -8.31 -1.50 -15.99
C ILE A 234 -9.83 -1.29 -15.88
N PHE A 235 -10.36 -1.36 -14.66
CA PHE A 235 -11.78 -1.29 -14.35
C PHE A 235 -12.17 0.13 -13.92
N THR A 236 -12.09 1.08 -14.86
CA THR A 236 -12.22 2.51 -14.55
C THR A 236 -13.53 2.91 -13.85
N GLY A 237 -14.63 2.21 -14.12
CA GLY A 237 -15.91 2.42 -13.45
C GLY A 237 -15.86 2.04 -11.96
N PHE A 238 -15.16 0.95 -11.64
CA PHE A 238 -14.92 0.54 -10.25
C PHE A 238 -14.02 1.57 -9.55
N ASP A 239 -12.91 1.96 -10.17
CA ASP A 239 -11.96 2.92 -9.58
C ASP A 239 -12.64 4.24 -9.23
N LYS A 240 -13.42 4.81 -10.16
CA LYS A 240 -14.16 6.05 -9.95
C LYS A 240 -15.19 5.92 -8.83
N SER A 241 -15.86 4.76 -8.73
CA SER A 241 -16.83 4.50 -7.65
C SER A 241 -16.13 4.40 -6.29
N PHE A 242 -15.01 3.68 -6.22
CA PHE A 242 -14.21 3.53 -5.01
C PHE A 242 -13.66 4.88 -4.51
N LEU A 243 -13.11 5.70 -5.41
CA LEU A 243 -12.65 7.04 -5.06
C LEU A 243 -13.80 7.97 -4.66
N GLY A 244 -14.94 7.89 -5.35
CA GLY A 244 -16.13 8.65 -4.96
C GLY A 244 -16.67 8.24 -3.58
N ASP A 245 -16.57 6.96 -3.22
CA ASP A 245 -16.93 6.47 -1.90
C ASP A 245 -15.91 6.89 -0.82
N LEU A 246 -14.63 6.99 -1.17
CA LEU A 246 -13.62 7.63 -0.31
C LEU A 246 -14.00 9.09 -0.02
N GLU A 247 -14.38 9.86 -1.03
CA GLU A 247 -14.78 11.26 -0.88
C GLU A 247 -16.05 11.44 -0.05
N ARG A 248 -16.93 10.45 -0.02
CA ARG A 248 -18.15 10.47 0.80
C ARG A 248 -17.98 9.87 2.20
N GLY A 249 -16.83 9.27 2.52
CA GLY A 249 -16.64 8.52 3.78
C GLY A 249 -17.37 7.18 3.81
N GLU A 250 -17.61 6.58 2.64
CA GLU A 250 -18.45 5.40 2.47
C GLU A 250 -17.65 4.12 2.17
N LEU A 251 -16.32 4.15 2.25
CA LEU A 251 -15.47 2.98 1.99
C LEU A 251 -15.79 1.77 2.89
N HIS A 252 -16.43 1.97 4.04
CA HIS A 252 -16.88 0.88 4.91
C HIS A 252 -17.77 -0.14 4.19
N ARG A 253 -18.46 0.24 3.10
CA ARG A 253 -19.28 -0.68 2.28
C ARG A 253 -18.49 -1.79 1.59
N TYR A 254 -17.18 -1.61 1.42
CA TYR A 254 -16.30 -2.59 0.78
C TYR A 254 -15.80 -3.67 1.78
N ALA A 255 -16.12 -3.54 3.07
CA ALA A 255 -15.65 -4.44 4.13
C ALA A 255 -16.08 -5.91 3.96
N ASP A 256 -17.15 -6.14 3.20
CA ASP A 256 -17.75 -7.47 3.00
C ASP A 256 -17.38 -8.11 1.66
N LEU A 257 -16.63 -7.41 0.80
CA LEU A 257 -16.20 -7.99 -0.47
C LEU A 257 -15.24 -9.16 -0.23
N ARG A 258 -15.56 -10.28 -0.88
CA ARG A 258 -14.68 -11.44 -0.96
C ARG A 258 -13.60 -11.24 -2.03
N SER A 259 -12.54 -12.04 -1.95
CA SER A 259 -11.42 -11.97 -2.91
C SER A 259 -11.87 -12.18 -4.35
N ASP A 260 -12.76 -13.15 -4.61
CA ASP A 260 -13.33 -13.43 -5.93
C ASP A 260 -14.16 -12.26 -6.47
N GLU A 261 -14.90 -11.58 -5.59
CA GLU A 261 -15.69 -10.39 -5.96
C GLU A 261 -14.81 -9.19 -6.28
N ILE A 262 -13.71 -9.01 -5.55
CA ILE A 262 -12.71 -7.98 -5.86
C ILE A 262 -12.08 -8.28 -7.22
N GLU A 263 -11.67 -9.53 -7.45
CA GLU A 263 -11.03 -9.91 -8.70
C GLU A 263 -11.96 -9.69 -9.91
N ALA A 264 -13.25 -10.02 -9.78
CA ALA A 264 -14.23 -9.78 -10.83
C ALA A 264 -14.47 -8.29 -11.14
N ARG A 265 -14.32 -7.42 -10.14
CA ARG A 265 -14.65 -5.99 -10.24
C ARG A 265 -13.45 -5.08 -10.45
N ALA A 266 -12.25 -5.53 -10.08
CA ALA A 266 -11.03 -4.73 -10.05
C ALA A 266 -9.76 -5.49 -10.51
N GLY A 267 -9.89 -6.76 -10.91
CA GLY A 267 -8.77 -7.62 -11.29
C GLY A 267 -7.97 -8.17 -10.09
N ASN A 268 -7.08 -9.12 -10.35
CA ASN A 268 -6.26 -9.75 -9.30
C ASN A 268 -5.30 -8.77 -8.60
N GLY A 269 -4.89 -7.70 -9.27
CA GLY A 269 -4.13 -6.60 -8.65
C GLY A 269 -4.99 -5.71 -7.74
N GLY A 270 -6.31 -5.69 -7.94
CA GLY A 270 -7.25 -4.98 -7.07
C GLY A 270 -7.29 -5.51 -5.63
N GLN A 271 -6.67 -6.66 -5.35
CA GLN A 271 -6.52 -7.17 -3.98
C GLN A 271 -5.72 -6.22 -3.07
N GLU A 272 -4.93 -5.30 -3.65
CA GLU A 272 -4.21 -4.24 -2.95
C GLU A 272 -5.12 -3.21 -2.26
N LEU A 273 -6.41 -3.14 -2.60
CA LEU A 273 -7.40 -2.30 -1.90
C LEU A 273 -7.53 -2.63 -0.40
N ARG A 274 -7.03 -3.79 0.04
CA ARG A 274 -6.89 -4.12 1.47
C ARG A 274 -6.06 -3.08 2.22
N THR A 275 -5.00 -2.54 1.63
CA THR A 275 -4.15 -1.52 2.28
C THR A 275 -4.93 -0.23 2.47
N TRP A 276 -5.74 0.15 1.48
CA TRP A 276 -6.65 1.30 1.53
C TRP A 276 -7.72 1.12 2.61
N MET A 277 -8.28 -0.08 2.77
CA MET A 277 -9.25 -0.38 3.82
C MET A 277 -8.66 -0.32 5.24
N VAL A 278 -7.40 -0.74 5.42
CA VAL A 278 -6.68 -0.56 6.70
C VAL A 278 -6.55 0.93 7.02
N MET A 279 -6.07 1.74 6.07
CA MET A 279 -5.90 3.19 6.25
C MET A 279 -7.25 3.87 6.51
N ALA A 280 -8.25 3.64 5.66
CA ALA A 280 -9.57 4.25 5.80
C ALA A 280 -10.20 3.91 7.16
N SER A 281 -10.11 2.65 7.61
CA SER A 281 -10.61 2.27 8.92
C SER A 281 -9.82 2.88 10.08
N ALA A 282 -8.49 3.05 9.94
CA ALA A 282 -7.67 3.70 10.96
C ALA A 282 -8.04 5.19 11.13
N LEU A 283 -8.55 5.82 10.08
CA LEU A 283 -9.10 7.17 10.11
C LEU A 283 -10.62 7.22 10.38
N GLY A 284 -11.24 6.09 10.70
CA GLY A 284 -12.67 6.02 11.05
C GLY A 284 -13.61 6.21 9.87
N PHE A 285 -13.17 5.91 8.64
CA PHE A 285 -13.93 6.08 7.39
C PHE A 285 -14.46 7.50 7.18
N VAL A 286 -13.74 8.51 7.69
CA VAL A 286 -14.11 9.91 7.43
C VAL A 286 -13.96 10.24 5.94
N PRO A 287 -14.73 11.22 5.42
CA PRO A 287 -14.56 11.72 4.06
C PRO A 287 -13.11 12.13 3.74
N GLY A 288 -12.63 11.70 2.58
CA GLY A 288 -11.35 12.11 2.03
C GLY A 288 -11.50 12.98 0.78
N ARG A 289 -10.41 13.10 0.03
CA ARG A 289 -10.36 13.80 -1.25
C ARG A 289 -9.46 13.05 -2.22
N ALA A 290 -9.97 12.73 -3.42
CA ALA A 290 -9.11 12.26 -4.49
C ALA A 290 -8.25 13.43 -4.99
N LEU A 291 -6.94 13.23 -5.06
CA LEU A 291 -6.01 14.21 -5.62
C LEU A 291 -5.86 14.02 -7.13
N VAL A 292 -5.85 12.76 -7.56
CA VAL A 292 -5.76 12.38 -8.97
C VAL A 292 -6.33 10.98 -9.19
N TYR A 293 -6.89 10.77 -10.37
CA TYR A 293 -7.10 9.45 -10.95
C TYR A 293 -6.65 9.47 -12.42
N ALA A 294 -5.79 8.52 -12.79
CA ALA A 294 -5.24 8.37 -14.12
C ALA A 294 -5.21 6.88 -14.51
N PRO A 295 -6.06 6.40 -15.43
CA PRO A 295 -5.89 5.06 -16.00
C PRO A 295 -4.65 5.04 -16.88
N MET A 296 -3.71 4.14 -16.57
CA MET A 296 -2.40 4.04 -17.22
C MET A 296 -2.22 2.64 -17.82
N PRO A 297 -2.73 2.35 -19.03
CA PRO A 297 -2.51 1.10 -19.74
C PRO A 297 -1.02 0.77 -19.91
N GLU A 298 -0.15 1.77 -20.13
CA GLU A 298 1.31 1.60 -20.21
C GLU A 298 1.94 1.16 -18.89
N TRP A 299 1.24 1.40 -17.79
CA TRP A 299 1.63 0.95 -16.46
C TRP A 299 0.72 -0.16 -15.92
N LEU A 300 -0.16 -0.69 -16.79
CA LEU A 300 -1.14 -1.75 -16.54
C LEU A 300 -2.17 -1.46 -15.43
N THR A 301 -2.23 -0.23 -14.90
CA THR A 301 -2.93 0.05 -13.64
C THR A 301 -3.78 1.32 -13.69
N GLY A 302 -4.94 1.27 -13.01
CA GLY A 302 -5.69 2.47 -12.61
C GLY A 302 -4.96 3.18 -11.46
N MET A 303 -4.28 4.29 -11.77
CA MET A 303 -3.42 4.97 -10.80
C MET A 303 -4.20 6.07 -10.08
N ALA A 304 -4.08 6.13 -8.76
CA ALA A 304 -4.71 7.18 -7.96
C ALA A 304 -3.82 7.65 -6.80
N ALA A 305 -4.06 8.88 -6.38
CA ALA A 305 -3.62 9.37 -5.08
C ALA A 305 -4.78 10.08 -4.38
N ALA A 306 -4.92 9.90 -3.07
CA ALA A 306 -5.98 10.49 -2.27
C ALA A 306 -5.47 10.80 -0.86
N VAL A 307 -6.16 11.72 -0.19
CA VAL A 307 -5.87 12.10 1.19
C VAL A 307 -7.13 12.01 2.05
N VAL A 308 -6.95 11.63 3.31
CA VAL A 308 -8.01 11.55 4.31
C VAL A 308 -7.52 12.27 5.55
N GLU A 309 -8.23 13.29 5.98
CA GLU A 309 -7.88 14.06 7.17
C GLU A 309 -8.86 13.71 8.28
N PRO A 310 -8.38 13.33 9.48
CA PRO A 310 -9.27 13.06 10.60
C PRO A 310 -10.06 14.32 10.93
N ALA A 311 -11.32 14.15 11.34
CA ALA A 311 -12.14 15.28 11.77
C ALA A 311 -11.38 16.07 12.86
N ALA A 312 -11.34 17.39 12.71
CA ALA A 312 -10.74 18.26 13.72
C ALA A 312 -11.40 17.98 15.08
N PRO A 313 -10.63 17.86 16.17
CA PRO A 313 -11.21 17.64 17.48
C PRO A 313 -12.22 18.77 17.78
N PRO A 314 -13.39 18.46 18.36
CA PRO A 314 -14.39 19.47 18.69
C PRO A 314 -13.73 20.55 19.57
N GLY A 315 -13.66 21.79 19.09
CA GLY A 315 -13.11 22.94 19.82
C GLY A 315 -12.02 23.74 19.09
N THR A 316 -11.51 23.28 17.95
CA THR A 316 -10.61 24.09 17.11
C THR A 316 -11.38 24.90 16.06
N GLU A 317 -12.27 25.80 16.49
CA GLU A 317 -12.64 26.91 15.61
C GLU A 317 -11.39 27.78 15.46
N LYS A 318 -10.72 27.68 14.30
CA LYS A 318 -9.77 28.70 13.89
C LYS A 318 -10.57 30.00 13.77
N GLY A 319 -10.35 30.90 14.72
CA GLY A 319 -10.83 32.28 14.64
C GLY A 319 -10.50 32.81 13.24
N ARG A 320 -11.55 33.03 12.45
CA ARG A 320 -11.46 33.73 11.18
C ARG A 320 -11.28 35.22 11.54
N PRO A 321 -10.32 35.94 10.92
CA PRO A 321 -10.25 37.38 11.07
C PRO A 321 -11.51 38.06 10.51
#